data_AF-A0A9D0LM28-F1
#
_entry.id   AF-A0A9D0LM28-F1
#
_cell.length_a   1.000
_cell.length_b   1.000
_cell.length_c   1.000
_cell.angle_alpha   90.00
_cell.angle_beta   90.00
_cell.angle_gamma   90.00
#
_symmetry.space_group_name_H-M   'P 1'
#
loop_
_entity.id
_entity.type
_entity.pdbx_description
1 polymer ?
#
loop_
_entity_poly.entity_id
_entity_poly.type
_entity_poly.pdbx_seq_one_letter_code
_entity_poly.pdbx_strand_id
1 'polypeptide(L)'
;MLEHDFYADPTVFDQLKSEAAGWLCTRLEKLCPYAWTIGFSLLGLVFLSIATGVFAVLLLQRFGGEPASVLNQSLAQAVTMMIALLAAQVVFKQALAAWPRQVEMPVRLRFLMRFFGFSVPSWRRQRAAHQEVRRIRPDRRRTPASEQQAIQDFFAGVRAAGVNVTIARTLFAAGIRSVDRLCTISDRQLQAIRGVGPATVRKLRKHFPAR
;
A
#
# COMPACT_ATOMS: atom_id res chain seq x y z
N MET A 1 11.44 -44.35 27.47
CA MET A 1 10.91 -43.37 26.50
C MET A 1 9.77 -44.07 25.78
N LEU A 2 8.54 -43.88 26.25
CA LEU A 2 7.34 -44.54 25.73
C LEU A 2 6.70 -43.59 24.71
N GLU A 3 6.83 -43.93 23.43
CA GLU A 3 6.17 -43.28 22.29
C GLU A 3 4.65 -43.34 22.49
N HIS A 4 4.05 -42.19 22.79
CA HIS A 4 2.60 -41.99 22.92
C HIS A 4 2.04 -41.33 21.64
N ASP A 5 2.30 -41.92 20.47
CA ASP A 5 1.74 -41.45 19.18
C ASP A 5 0.47 -42.21 18.78
N PHE A 6 -0.25 -42.81 19.74
CA PHE A 6 -1.46 -43.59 19.46
C PHE A 6 -2.72 -42.74 19.17
N TYR A 7 -2.60 -41.40 19.21
CA TYR A 7 -3.67 -40.46 18.87
C TYR A 7 -3.31 -39.51 17.72
N ALA A 8 -2.25 -39.82 16.96
CA ALA A 8 -1.77 -38.97 15.86
C ALA A 8 -2.53 -39.18 14.53
N ASP A 9 -3.55 -40.05 14.50
CA ASP A 9 -4.33 -40.23 13.29
C ASP A 9 -5.27 -39.02 13.10
N PRO A 10 -5.11 -38.27 11.99
CA PRO A 10 -5.91 -37.08 11.73
C PRO A 10 -7.38 -37.47 11.67
N THR A 11 -8.19 -36.77 12.46
CA THR A 11 -9.62 -37.05 12.48
C THR A 11 -10.25 -36.66 11.14
N VAL A 12 -11.44 -37.21 10.84
CA VAL A 12 -12.23 -36.80 9.67
C VAL A 12 -12.48 -35.27 9.67
N PHE A 13 -12.54 -34.66 10.86
CA PHE A 13 -12.66 -33.21 10.99
C PHE A 13 -11.37 -32.47 10.58
N ASP A 14 -10.19 -33.03 10.83
CA ASP A 14 -8.91 -32.45 10.40
C ASP A 14 -8.74 -32.54 8.88
N GLN A 15 -9.16 -33.66 8.28
CA GLN A 15 -9.21 -33.80 6.81
C GLN A 15 -10.18 -32.79 6.19
N LEU A 16 -11.42 -32.70 6.70
CA LEU A 16 -12.41 -31.73 6.23
C LEU A 16 -11.90 -30.28 6.38
N LYS A 17 -11.25 -29.96 7.51
CA LYS A 17 -10.69 -28.63 7.76
C LYS A 17 -9.56 -28.30 6.78
N SER A 18 -8.66 -29.23 6.51
CA SER A 18 -7.54 -29.02 5.59
C SER A 18 -8.00 -28.90 4.13
N GLU A 19 -8.98 -29.70 3.71
CA GLU A 19 -9.59 -29.61 2.39
C GLU A 19 -10.36 -28.29 2.22
N ALA A 20 -11.16 -27.91 3.21
CA ALA A 20 -11.88 -26.64 3.21
C ALA A 20 -10.92 -25.45 3.22
N ALA A 21 -9.86 -25.49 4.03
CA ALA A 21 -8.86 -24.43 4.08
C ALA A 21 -8.06 -24.33 2.77
N GLY A 22 -7.64 -25.45 2.18
CA GLY A 22 -6.97 -25.47 0.87
C GLY A 22 -7.86 -24.95 -0.25
N TRP A 23 -9.14 -25.33 -0.24
CA TRP A 23 -10.14 -24.80 -1.18
C TRP A 23 -10.36 -23.29 -0.99
N LEU A 24 -10.47 -22.82 0.25
CA LEU A 24 -10.62 -21.40 0.56
C LEU A 24 -9.38 -20.61 0.13
N CYS A 25 -8.17 -21.09 0.44
CA CYS A 25 -6.92 -20.43 0.10
C CYS A 25 -6.74 -20.33 -1.41
N THR A 26 -6.95 -21.41 -2.17
CA THR A 26 -6.84 -21.39 -3.64
C THR A 26 -7.89 -20.50 -4.31
N ARG A 27 -9.10 -20.40 -3.73
CA ARG A 27 -10.14 -19.47 -4.18
C ARG A 27 -9.83 -18.02 -3.81
N LEU A 28 -9.36 -17.77 -2.58
CA LEU A 28 -9.00 -16.44 -2.08
C LEU A 28 -7.77 -15.89 -2.76
N GLU A 29 -6.80 -16.72 -3.14
CA GLU A 29 -5.60 -16.30 -3.86
C GLU A 29 -5.98 -15.75 -5.25
N LYS A 30 -6.94 -16.37 -5.93
CA LYS A 30 -7.53 -15.84 -7.17
C LYS A 30 -8.35 -14.55 -6.95
N LEU A 31 -8.90 -14.37 -5.76
CA LEU A 31 -9.64 -13.15 -5.36
C LEU A 31 -8.73 -12.06 -4.79
N CYS A 32 -7.46 -12.36 -4.50
CA CYS A 32 -6.49 -11.42 -3.95
C CYS A 32 -6.41 -10.08 -4.72
N PRO A 33 -6.41 -10.05 -6.08
CA PRO A 33 -6.44 -8.77 -6.81
C PRO A 33 -7.79 -8.02 -6.69
N TYR A 34 -8.85 -8.69 -6.26
CA TYR A 34 -10.21 -8.15 -6.09
C TYR A 34 -10.62 -8.01 -4.62
N ALA A 35 -9.80 -8.42 -3.66
CA ALA A 35 -10.20 -8.47 -2.25
C ALA A 35 -10.67 -7.10 -1.75
N TRP A 36 -9.95 -6.04 -2.14
CA TRP A 36 -10.33 -4.66 -1.85
C TRP A 36 -11.59 -4.22 -2.58
N THR A 37 -11.76 -4.56 -3.87
CA THR A 37 -12.97 -4.17 -4.60
C THR A 37 -14.20 -4.84 -4.02
N ILE A 38 -14.11 -6.14 -3.70
CA ILE A 38 -15.19 -6.91 -3.10
C ILE A 38 -15.50 -6.37 -1.70
N GLY A 39 -14.46 -6.11 -0.88
CA GLY A 39 -14.63 -5.55 0.46
C GLY A 39 -15.35 -4.20 0.44
N PHE A 40 -14.89 -3.27 -0.39
CA PHE A 40 -15.56 -1.97 -0.54
C PHE A 40 -16.96 -2.13 -1.16
N SER A 41 -17.16 -2.96 -2.17
CA SER A 41 -18.50 -3.19 -2.74
C SER A 41 -19.48 -3.75 -1.70
N LEU A 42 -19.06 -4.69 -0.86
CA LEU A 42 -19.89 -5.27 0.19
C LEU A 42 -20.22 -4.23 1.26
N LEU A 43 -19.24 -3.42 1.67
CA LEU A 43 -19.46 -2.32 2.60
C LEU A 43 -20.43 -1.27 2.03
N GLY A 44 -20.30 -0.94 0.74
CA GLY A 44 -21.23 -0.04 0.05
C GLY A 44 -22.66 -0.58 0.01
N LEU A 45 -22.83 -1.88 -0.18
CA LEU A 45 -24.14 -2.56 -0.11
C LEU A 45 -24.75 -2.50 1.28
N VAL A 46 -23.95 -2.63 2.35
CA VAL A 46 -24.43 -2.48 3.73
C VAL A 46 -24.99 -1.07 3.93
N PHE A 47 -24.26 -0.02 3.57
CA PHE A 47 -24.74 1.36 3.69
C PHE A 47 -26.00 1.62 2.86
N LEU A 48 -26.06 1.08 1.65
CA LEU A 48 -27.24 1.19 0.80
C LEU A 48 -28.45 0.50 1.45
N SER A 49 -28.27 -0.70 2.01
CA SER A 49 -29.34 -1.43 2.69
C SER A 49 -29.89 -0.69 3.90
N ILE A 50 -29.03 -0.02 4.67
CA ILE A 50 -29.45 0.85 5.79
C ILE A 50 -30.29 2.02 5.28
N ALA A 51 -29.83 2.71 4.22
CA ALA A 51 -30.58 3.81 3.63
C ALA A 51 -31.95 3.36 3.10
N THR A 52 -32.00 2.22 2.41
CA THR A 52 -33.26 1.62 1.92
C THR A 52 -34.18 1.22 3.07
N GLY A 53 -33.65 0.65 4.16
CA GLY A 53 -34.43 0.30 5.34
C GLY A 53 -35.06 1.52 6.02
N VAL A 54 -34.27 2.57 6.25
CA VAL A 54 -34.77 3.85 6.80
C VAL A 54 -35.84 4.45 5.88
N PHE A 55 -35.61 4.44 4.57
CA PHE A 55 -36.58 4.93 3.60
C PHE A 55 -37.88 4.12 3.58
N ALA A 56 -37.81 2.78 3.66
CA ALA A 56 -38.99 1.93 3.73
C ALA A 56 -39.81 2.19 5.01
N VAL A 57 -39.15 2.37 6.16
CA VAL A 57 -39.80 2.74 7.41
C VAL A 57 -40.49 4.10 7.29
N LEU A 58 -39.83 5.09 6.70
CA LEU A 58 -40.42 6.41 6.44
C LEU A 58 -41.66 6.34 5.55
N LEU A 59 -41.63 5.52 4.50
CA LEU A 59 -42.80 5.31 3.64
C LEU A 59 -43.94 4.63 4.40
N LEU A 60 -43.65 3.59 5.17
CA LEU A 60 -44.65 2.89 5.99
C LEU A 60 -45.30 3.82 7.01
N GLN A 61 -44.52 4.67 7.70
CA GLN A 61 -45.03 5.67 8.63
C GLN A 61 -45.94 6.69 7.92
N ARG A 62 -45.57 7.12 6.70
CA ARG A 62 -46.36 8.07 5.92
C ARG A 62 -47.71 7.49 5.47
N PHE A 63 -47.76 6.20 5.13
CA PHE A 63 -49.00 5.53 4.72
C PHE A 63 -49.83 5.02 5.91
N GLY A 64 -49.21 4.75 7.06
CA GLY A 64 -49.85 4.21 8.26
C GLY A 64 -50.73 5.20 9.03
N GLY A 65 -50.80 6.47 8.60
CA GLY A 65 -51.65 7.49 9.23
C GLY A 65 -51.26 7.85 10.66
N GLU A 66 -50.07 7.46 11.12
CA GLU A 66 -49.60 7.84 12.45
C GLU A 66 -49.43 9.36 12.55
N PRO A 67 -49.82 9.97 13.69
CA PRO A 67 -49.73 11.41 13.88
C PRO A 67 -48.28 11.86 13.73
N ALA A 68 -48.10 12.94 12.99
CA ALA A 68 -46.80 13.51 12.59
C ALA A 68 -45.70 13.24 13.60
N SER A 69 -44.85 12.24 13.32
CA SER A 69 -43.64 12.01 14.11
C SER A 69 -42.90 13.33 14.19
N VAL A 70 -42.60 13.77 15.41
CA VAL A 70 -41.99 15.06 15.74
C VAL A 70 -40.95 15.42 14.69
N LEU A 71 -41.05 16.61 14.09
CA LEU A 71 -40.23 17.08 12.96
C LEU A 71 -38.71 16.84 13.16
N ASN A 72 -38.25 16.78 14.40
CA ASN A 72 -36.88 16.41 14.76
C ASN A 72 -36.50 14.96 14.37
N GLN A 73 -37.41 14.00 14.51
CA GLN A 73 -37.18 12.59 14.18
C GLN A 73 -37.14 12.36 12.67
N SER A 74 -38.03 13.01 11.92
CA SER A 74 -38.01 12.93 10.45
C SER A 74 -36.77 13.63 9.87
N LEU A 75 -36.33 14.74 10.47
CA LEU A 75 -35.08 15.40 10.09
C LEU A 75 -33.87 14.50 10.39
N ALA A 76 -33.82 13.86 11.56
CA ALA A 76 -32.76 12.91 11.90
C ALA A 76 -32.70 11.74 10.92
N GLN A 77 -33.84 11.13 10.58
CA GLN A 77 -33.92 10.04 9.61
C GLN A 77 -33.48 10.48 8.20
N ALA A 78 -33.88 11.68 7.77
CA ALA A 78 -33.44 12.25 6.50
C ALA A 78 -31.91 12.47 6.47
N VAL A 79 -31.33 13.00 7.56
CA VAL A 79 -29.88 13.18 7.69
C VAL A 79 -29.16 11.83 7.69
N THR A 80 -29.65 10.83 8.44
CA THR A 80 -29.08 9.47 8.43
C THR A 80 -29.11 8.85 7.03
N MET A 81 -30.22 9.00 6.31
CA MET A 81 -30.33 8.52 4.93
C MET A 81 -29.33 9.22 4.00
N MET A 82 -29.20 10.54 4.10
CA MET A 82 -28.22 11.31 3.31
C MET A 82 -26.78 10.89 3.60
N ILE A 83 -26.42 10.74 4.88
CA ILE A 83 -25.07 10.29 5.28
C ILE A 83 -24.81 8.88 4.77
N ALA A 84 -25.76 7.95 4.92
CA ALA A 84 -25.61 6.58 4.45
C ALA A 84 -25.45 6.51 2.92
N LEU A 85 -26.21 7.30 2.16
CA LEU A 85 -26.08 7.38 0.71
C LEU A 85 -24.74 7.99 0.27
N LEU A 86 -24.27 9.04 0.93
CA LEU A 86 -22.95 9.63 0.67
C LEU A 86 -21.83 8.65 1.00
N ALA A 87 -21.92 7.94 2.13
CA ALA A 87 -20.96 6.90 2.51
C ALA A 87 -20.93 5.78 1.46
N ALA A 88 -22.09 5.27 1.04
CA ALA A 88 -22.19 4.28 -0.02
C ALA A 88 -21.53 4.80 -1.32
N GLN A 89 -21.80 6.04 -1.72
CA GLN A 89 -21.20 6.66 -2.91
C GLN A 89 -19.67 6.73 -2.83
N VAL A 90 -19.12 7.15 -1.69
CA VAL A 90 -17.67 7.24 -1.47
C VAL A 90 -17.03 5.85 -1.50
N VAL A 91 -17.64 4.88 -0.82
CA VAL A 91 -17.13 3.51 -0.76
C VAL A 91 -17.19 2.84 -2.13
N PHE A 92 -18.25 3.04 -2.91
CA PHE A 92 -18.29 2.55 -4.30
C PHE A 92 -17.24 3.23 -5.19
N LYS A 93 -16.97 4.52 -5.01
CA LYS A 93 -15.82 5.18 -5.69
C LYS A 93 -14.49 4.55 -5.31
N GLN A 94 -14.28 4.21 -4.04
CA GLN A 94 -13.08 3.51 -3.58
C GLN A 94 -12.99 2.10 -4.15
N ALA A 95 -14.10 1.36 -4.22
CA ALA A 95 -14.17 0.05 -4.88
C ALA A 95 -13.74 0.13 -6.35
N LEU A 96 -14.20 1.15 -7.08
CA LEU A 96 -13.80 1.40 -8.47
C LEU A 96 -12.32 1.78 -8.59
N ALA A 97 -11.82 2.60 -7.66
CA ALA A 97 -10.42 3.01 -7.65
C ALA A 97 -9.47 1.85 -7.31
N ALA A 98 -9.93 0.90 -6.49
CA ALA A 98 -9.22 -0.32 -6.15
C ALA A 98 -9.29 -1.40 -7.24
N TRP A 99 -10.00 -1.16 -8.35
CA TRP A 99 -10.15 -2.16 -9.42
C TRP A 99 -8.79 -2.60 -9.99
N PRO A 100 -8.52 -3.91 -10.08
CA PRO A 100 -7.22 -4.40 -10.49
C PRO A 100 -6.87 -3.94 -11.90
N ARG A 101 -5.67 -3.36 -12.04
CA ARG A 101 -5.22 -2.69 -13.27
C ARG A 101 -5.01 -3.60 -14.47
N GLN A 102 -4.97 -4.90 -14.22
CA GLN A 102 -4.66 -5.92 -15.22
C GLN A 102 -5.92 -6.46 -15.90
N VAL A 103 -7.11 -6.14 -15.38
CA VAL A 103 -8.37 -6.73 -15.85
C VAL A 103 -9.28 -5.64 -16.37
N GLU A 104 -9.64 -5.76 -17.65
CA GLU A 104 -10.57 -4.85 -18.28
C GLU A 104 -11.95 -4.95 -17.64
N MET A 105 -12.51 -3.78 -17.30
CA MET A 105 -13.82 -3.72 -16.67
C MET A 105 -14.90 -4.11 -17.68
N PRO A 106 -15.80 -5.05 -17.36
CA PRO A 106 -16.83 -5.53 -18.28
C PRO A 106 -17.74 -4.38 -18.73
N VAL A 107 -18.16 -4.41 -20.01
CA VAL A 107 -18.90 -3.32 -20.66
C VAL A 107 -20.20 -2.98 -19.92
N ARG A 108 -20.92 -3.99 -19.42
CA ARG A 108 -22.17 -3.80 -18.65
C ARG A 108 -21.94 -3.01 -17.36
N LEU A 109 -20.88 -3.32 -16.63
CA LEU A 109 -20.53 -2.64 -15.38
C LEU A 109 -20.11 -1.18 -15.66
N ARG A 110 -19.35 -0.97 -16.75
CA ARG A 110 -18.98 0.37 -17.21
C ARG A 110 -20.21 1.22 -17.56
N PHE A 111 -21.20 0.61 -18.21
CA PHE A 111 -22.47 1.27 -18.53
C PHE A 111 -23.26 1.64 -17.28
N LEU A 112 -23.41 0.70 -16.33
CA LEU A 112 -24.04 0.93 -15.03
C LEU A 112 -23.37 2.08 -14.27
N MET A 113 -22.04 2.08 -14.18
CA MET A 113 -21.32 3.14 -13.48
C MET A 113 -21.52 4.51 -14.13
N ARG A 114 -21.59 4.56 -15.47
CA ARG A 114 -21.89 5.79 -16.20
C ARG A 114 -23.32 6.25 -15.98
N PHE A 115 -24.28 5.33 -15.87
CA PHE A 115 -25.68 5.63 -15.55
C PHE A 115 -25.81 6.28 -14.15
N PHE A 116 -25.05 5.80 -13.17
CA PHE A 116 -25.00 6.39 -11.83
C PHE A 116 -24.12 7.65 -11.74
N GLY A 117 -23.64 8.20 -12.85
CA GLY A 117 -22.82 9.41 -12.88
C GLY A 117 -21.41 9.21 -12.32
N PHE A 118 -20.95 7.97 -12.14
CA PHE A 118 -19.56 7.71 -11.76
C PHE A 118 -18.67 7.88 -12.98
N SER A 119 -17.69 8.78 -12.86
CA SER A 119 -16.60 8.90 -13.82
C SER A 119 -15.75 7.64 -13.77
N VAL A 120 -15.96 6.73 -14.74
CA VAL A 120 -15.08 5.57 -14.91
C VAL A 120 -13.67 6.10 -15.19
N PRO A 121 -12.65 5.73 -14.41
CA PRO A 121 -11.29 6.18 -14.66
C PRO A 121 -10.88 5.73 -16.06
N SER A 122 -10.74 6.68 -16.97
CA SER A 122 -10.27 6.40 -18.33
C SER A 122 -8.77 6.11 -18.22
N TRP A 123 -8.43 4.82 -18.34
CA TRP A 123 -7.06 4.29 -18.22
C TRP A 123 -6.02 5.05 -19.04
N ARG A 124 -6.42 5.69 -20.16
CA ARG A 124 -5.55 6.55 -20.99
C ARG A 124 -5.06 7.80 -20.25
N ARG A 125 -5.87 8.44 -19.40
CA ARG A 125 -5.49 9.69 -18.69
C ARG A 125 -4.52 9.43 -17.55
N GLN A 126 -4.66 8.32 -16.83
CA GLN A 126 -3.74 7.96 -15.74
C GLN A 126 -2.37 7.51 -16.24
N ARG A 127 -2.28 6.84 -17.40
CA ARG A 127 -0.98 6.56 -18.04
C ARG A 127 -0.26 7.84 -18.44
N ALA A 128 -0.96 8.82 -18.99
CA ALA A 128 -0.38 10.12 -19.33
C ALA A 128 0.14 10.84 -18.06
N ALA A 129 -0.66 10.96 -17.00
CA ALA A 129 -0.23 11.59 -15.75
C ALA A 129 0.94 10.86 -15.07
N HIS A 130 0.96 9.53 -15.06
CA HIS A 130 2.11 8.78 -14.53
C HIS A 130 3.33 8.79 -15.47
N GLN A 131 3.16 8.90 -16.79
CA GLN A 131 4.27 9.12 -17.72
C GLN A 131 4.84 10.53 -17.61
N GLU A 132 4.02 11.53 -17.34
CA GLU A 132 4.43 12.93 -17.23
C GLU A 132 5.20 13.19 -15.94
N VAL A 133 4.74 12.63 -14.81
CA VAL A 133 5.52 12.59 -13.55
C VAL A 133 6.81 11.77 -13.70
N ARG A 134 6.85 10.81 -14.63
CA ARG A 134 8.05 10.01 -14.94
C ARG A 134 8.98 10.66 -15.97
N ARG A 135 8.51 11.64 -16.75
CA ARG A 135 9.34 12.46 -17.66
C ARG A 135 10.09 13.58 -16.94
N ILE A 136 9.57 14.06 -15.80
CA ILE A 136 10.25 15.10 -15.00
C ILE A 136 11.33 14.50 -14.07
N ARG A 137 11.43 13.16 -13.98
CA ARG A 137 12.53 12.52 -13.24
C ARG A 137 13.64 12.15 -14.25
N PRO A 138 14.80 12.81 -14.22
CA PRO A 138 15.89 12.49 -15.13
C PRO A 138 16.31 11.03 -14.93
N ASP A 139 16.58 10.43 -16.07
CA ASP A 139 17.03 9.09 -16.32
C ASP A 139 18.03 8.58 -15.26
N ARG A 140 17.59 7.63 -14.44
CA ARG A 140 18.44 6.90 -13.48
C ARG A 140 18.12 5.41 -13.52
N ARG A 141 17.97 4.84 -14.72
CA ARG A 141 17.90 3.38 -14.90
C ARG A 141 18.73 2.93 -16.09
N ARG A 142 20.04 3.07 -15.93
CA ARG A 142 21.04 2.09 -16.39
C ARG A 142 22.29 2.29 -15.53
N THR A 143 22.18 1.85 -14.28
CA THR A 143 23.34 1.65 -13.43
C THR A 143 23.74 0.19 -13.62
N PRO A 144 24.88 -0.13 -14.24
CA PRO A 144 25.30 -1.52 -14.45
C PRO A 144 25.45 -2.19 -13.08
N ALA A 145 25.17 -3.48 -12.97
CA ALA A 145 25.25 -4.26 -11.73
C ALA A 145 26.59 -4.06 -10.96
N SER A 146 27.64 -3.65 -11.67
CA SER A 146 28.94 -3.26 -11.10
C SER A 146 28.89 -2.03 -10.18
N GLU A 147 28.06 -1.02 -10.44
CA GLU A 147 27.98 0.16 -9.57
C GLU A 147 27.21 -0.15 -8.27
N GLN A 148 26.17 -1.00 -8.34
CA GLN A 148 25.49 -1.47 -7.13
C GLN A 148 26.42 -2.31 -6.25
N GLN A 149 27.27 -3.13 -6.86
CA GLN A 149 28.31 -3.87 -6.14
C GLN A 149 29.33 -2.92 -5.50
N ALA A 150 29.85 -1.95 -6.26
CA ALA A 150 30.80 -0.95 -5.72
C ALA A 150 30.22 -0.13 -4.56
N ILE A 151 28.92 0.19 -4.61
CA ILE A 151 28.22 0.85 -3.51
C ILE A 151 28.15 -0.06 -2.28
N GLN A 152 27.79 -1.33 -2.45
CA GLN A 152 27.72 -2.28 -1.33
C GLN A 152 29.10 -2.50 -0.70
N ASP A 153 30.14 -2.66 -1.51
CA ASP A 153 31.52 -2.83 -1.06
C ASP A 153 32.02 -1.58 -0.30
N PHE A 154 31.65 -0.38 -0.75
CA PHE A 154 31.93 0.86 -0.04
C PHE A 154 31.28 0.91 1.34
N PHE A 155 29.97 0.62 1.43
CA PHE A 155 29.26 0.63 2.72
C PHE A 155 29.76 -0.48 3.66
N ALA A 156 30.14 -1.64 3.12
CA ALA A 156 30.75 -2.72 3.88
C ALA A 156 32.11 -2.30 4.45
N GLY A 157 32.96 -1.66 3.65
CA GLY A 157 34.26 -1.15 4.09
C GLY A 157 34.15 -0.06 5.15
N VAL A 158 33.24 0.89 5.00
CA VAL A 158 33.02 1.95 6.01
C VAL A 158 32.46 1.38 7.32
N ARG A 159 31.60 0.36 7.24
CA ARG A 159 31.09 -0.36 8.43
C ARG A 159 32.20 -1.15 9.12
N ALA A 160 33.08 -1.82 8.37
CA ALA A 160 34.24 -2.53 8.93
C ALA A 160 35.17 -1.58 9.69
N ALA A 161 35.30 -0.32 9.24
CA ALA A 161 36.04 0.73 9.95
C ALA A 161 35.36 1.22 11.25
N GLY A 162 34.21 0.65 11.64
CA GLY A 162 33.47 1.02 12.85
C GLY A 162 32.81 2.40 12.76
N VAL A 163 32.48 2.85 11.54
CA VAL A 163 31.82 4.12 11.26
C VAL A 163 30.31 3.91 11.06
N ASN A 164 29.50 4.79 11.65
CA ASN A 164 28.05 4.70 11.60
C ASN A 164 27.54 4.84 10.14
N VAL A 165 26.51 4.07 9.78
CA VAL A 165 25.84 4.10 8.47
C VAL A 165 25.36 5.51 8.10
N THR A 166 24.97 6.34 9.07
CA THR A 166 24.61 7.74 8.84
C THR A 166 25.77 8.56 8.27
N ILE A 167 26.99 8.34 8.77
CA ILE A 167 28.20 8.99 8.28
C ILE A 167 28.57 8.44 6.89
N ALA A 168 28.41 7.13 6.67
CA ALA A 168 28.62 6.55 5.34
C ALA A 168 27.68 7.19 4.29
N ARG A 169 26.42 7.47 4.67
CA ARG A 169 25.45 8.19 3.83
C ARG A 169 25.86 9.64 3.57
N THR A 170 26.41 10.35 4.55
CA THR A 170 26.89 11.73 4.33
C THR A 170 28.12 11.77 3.44
N LEU A 171 29.06 10.83 3.58
CA LEU A 171 30.19 10.67 2.66
C LEU A 171 29.72 10.37 1.22
N PHE A 172 28.73 9.49 1.09
CA PHE A 172 28.14 9.16 -0.21
C PHE A 172 27.44 10.36 -0.86
N ALA A 173 26.71 11.15 -0.07
CA ALA A 173 26.06 12.39 -0.51
C ALA A 173 27.08 13.48 -0.91
N ALA A 174 28.25 13.50 -0.26
CA ALA A 174 29.38 14.36 -0.61
C ALA A 174 30.15 13.90 -1.86
N GLY A 175 29.69 12.85 -2.54
CA GLY A 175 30.28 12.35 -3.78
C GLY A 175 31.37 11.29 -3.60
N ILE A 176 31.64 10.86 -2.37
CA ILE A 176 32.63 9.81 -2.07
C ILE A 176 31.94 8.46 -2.18
N ARG A 177 32.01 7.86 -3.37
CA ARG A 177 31.29 6.60 -3.69
C ARG A 177 32.17 5.36 -3.77
N SER A 178 33.49 5.51 -3.66
CA SER A 178 34.44 4.41 -3.74
C SER A 178 35.51 4.51 -2.66
N VAL A 179 36.08 3.35 -2.31
CA VAL A 179 37.18 3.24 -1.35
C VAL A 179 38.42 3.98 -1.86
N ASP A 180 38.72 3.90 -3.16
CA ASP A 180 39.85 4.62 -3.76
C ASP A 180 39.74 6.14 -3.57
N ARG A 181 38.53 6.69 -3.75
CA ARG A 181 38.28 8.11 -3.51
C ARG A 181 38.50 8.49 -2.05
N LEU A 182 38.10 7.63 -1.12
CA LEU A 182 38.31 7.84 0.31
C LEU A 182 39.80 7.88 0.67
N CYS A 183 40.64 7.06 0.03
CA CYS A 183 42.09 7.09 0.22
C CYS A 183 42.72 8.38 -0.32
N THR A 184 42.25 8.89 -1.47
CA THR A 184 42.82 10.08 -2.14
C THR A 184 42.40 11.43 -1.53
N ILE A 185 41.26 11.48 -0.84
CA ILE A 185 40.74 12.74 -0.28
C ILE A 185 41.57 13.16 0.92
N SER A 186 41.82 14.45 1.11
CA SER A 186 42.59 14.96 2.25
C SER A 186 41.79 14.96 3.56
N ASP A 187 42.48 14.89 4.71
CA ASP A 187 41.83 14.93 6.03
C ASP A 187 41.01 16.20 6.26
N ARG A 188 41.48 17.34 5.74
CA ARG A 188 40.75 18.62 5.79
C ARG A 188 39.43 18.55 5.04
N GLN A 189 39.41 17.90 3.87
CA GLN A 189 38.19 17.71 3.09
C GLN A 189 37.22 16.73 3.75
N LEU A 190 37.72 15.68 4.41
CA LEU A 190 36.86 14.78 5.19
C LEU A 190 36.20 15.52 6.36
N GLN A 191 36.95 16.36 7.08
CA GLN A 191 36.41 17.15 8.20
C GLN A 191 35.41 18.22 7.76
N ALA A 192 35.50 18.71 6.53
CA ALA A 192 34.53 19.66 5.98
C ALA A 192 33.14 19.02 5.75
N ILE A 193 33.03 17.69 5.76
CA ILE A 193 31.75 16.98 5.59
C ILE A 193 31.00 16.98 6.91
N ARG A 194 29.75 17.47 6.88
CA ARG A 194 28.89 17.60 8.05
C ARG A 194 28.76 16.26 8.80
N GLY A 195 29.13 16.27 10.09
CA GLY A 195 29.07 15.10 10.96
C GLY A 195 30.33 14.22 10.96
N VAL A 196 31.36 14.57 10.19
CA VAL A 196 32.66 13.89 10.20
C VAL A 196 33.61 14.65 11.14
N GLY A 197 33.74 14.18 12.38
CA GLY A 197 34.70 14.74 13.34
C GLY A 197 36.11 14.13 13.20
N PRO A 198 37.12 14.69 13.90
CA PRO A 198 38.50 14.21 13.87
C PRO A 198 38.62 12.75 14.34
N ALA A 199 37.77 12.30 15.27
CA ALA A 199 37.70 10.91 15.71
C ALA A 199 37.27 9.95 14.58
N THR A 200 36.31 10.37 13.76
CA THR A 200 35.85 9.60 12.59
C THR A 200 36.93 9.53 11.53
N VAL A 201 37.64 10.64 11.28
CA VAL A 201 38.77 10.66 10.34
C VAL A 201 39.87 9.69 10.78
N ARG A 202 40.24 9.66 12.07
CA ARG A 202 41.21 8.69 12.60
C ARG A 202 40.77 7.24 12.37
N LYS A 203 39.49 6.92 12.60
CA LYS A 203 38.94 5.58 12.35
C LYS A 203 39.01 5.19 10.88
N LEU A 204 38.64 6.11 9.99
CA LEU A 204 38.71 5.92 8.54
C LEU A 204 40.16 5.72 8.09
N ARG A 205 41.11 6.53 8.58
CA ARG A 205 42.54 6.41 8.20
C ARG A 205 43.21 5.15 8.71
N LYS A 206 42.77 4.62 9.85
CA LYS A 206 43.24 3.32 10.35
C LYS A 206 42.89 2.17 9.38
N HIS A 207 41.77 2.27 8.67
CA HIS A 207 41.30 1.24 7.72
C HIS A 207 41.61 1.58 6.25
N PHE A 208 41.73 2.86 5.93
CA PHE A 208 41.96 3.38 4.58
C PHE A 208 43.11 4.40 4.63
N PRO A 209 44.37 3.92 4.63
CA PRO A 209 45.54 4.80 4.66
C PRO A 209 45.53 5.73 3.45
N ALA A 210 45.92 6.99 3.67
CA ALA A 210 46.06 7.94 2.57
C ALA A 210 47.13 7.44 1.60
N ARG A 211 46.85 7.52 0.30
CA ARG A 211 47.84 7.28 -0.76
C ARG A 211 48.44 8.61 -1.21
#